data_AF-A0A843F5I8-F1
#
_entry.id   AF-A0A843F5I8-F1
#
_cell.length_a   1.000
_cell.length_b   1.000
_cell.length_c   1.000
_cell.angle_alpha   90.00
_cell.angle_beta   90.00
_cell.angle_gamma   90.00
#
_symmetry.space_group_name_H-M   'P 1'
#
loop_
_entity.id
_entity.type
_entity.pdbx_description
1 polymer ?
#
loop_
_entity_poly.entity_id
_entity_poly.type
_entity_poly.pdbx_seq_one_letter_code
_entity_poly.pdbx_strand_id
1 'polypeptide(L)'
;KFKKGRGIIGSIAAISLPLTDYTYELLAYRIPENYGTERHIDYDSVIEMDNETFPDTFENVDYSEKYIAIEPKTPCPVLYGIRSNNVESLNRAREIVKVNEPIEDYCIFLTNQHTDMHIQKADKISEMKQFGCYEITATVKDKPHVIGGGHMFFTVFDESGEIECGAYEPTKNFRKTVSYLREGDILKLYGGIGEQNTFNIEKFQVIELNDVEYKNPICECGKRMTSAGKNKGFKCKKCGKRISSSQKVNTKINRSLINCQFYETPVSARRHLSKPLCRM
;
A
#
# COMPACT_ATOMS: atom_id res chain seq x y z
N LYS A 1 -24.98 -28.35 12.81
CA LYS A 1 -24.76 -26.89 12.58
C LYS A 1 -24.57 -26.20 13.93
N PHE A 2 -23.39 -25.63 14.19
CA PHE A 2 -23.15 -24.86 15.43
C PHE A 2 -23.54 -23.38 15.23
N LYS A 3 -24.31 -22.80 16.17
CA LYS A 3 -24.86 -21.44 16.10
C LYS A 3 -25.49 -21.12 14.73
N LYS A 4 -25.18 -19.96 14.13
CA LYS A 4 -25.72 -19.53 12.83
C LYS A 4 -25.16 -20.30 11.63
N GLY A 5 -24.17 -21.18 11.83
CA GLY A 5 -23.56 -22.00 10.77
C GLY A 5 -22.78 -21.21 9.70
N ARG A 6 -22.43 -19.94 9.95
CA ARG A 6 -21.61 -19.12 9.03
C ARG A 6 -20.25 -19.75 8.73
N GLY A 7 -19.71 -20.56 9.66
CA GLY A 7 -18.45 -21.27 9.47
C GLY A 7 -18.44 -22.24 8.28
N ILE A 8 -19.61 -22.73 7.85
CA ILE A 8 -19.71 -23.63 6.68
C ILE A 8 -19.18 -22.95 5.40
N ILE A 9 -19.42 -21.64 5.25
CA ILE A 9 -18.94 -20.89 4.07
C ILE A 9 -17.41 -20.94 4.02
N GLY A 10 -16.74 -20.64 5.13
CA GLY A 10 -15.29 -20.68 5.22
C GLY A 10 -14.72 -22.08 5.08
N SER A 11 -15.37 -23.09 5.68
CA SER A 11 -14.92 -24.50 5.56
C SER A 11 -14.94 -25.00 4.13
N ILE A 12 -16.03 -24.74 3.39
CA ILE A 12 -16.13 -25.14 1.98
C ILE A 12 -15.08 -24.40 1.16
N ALA A 13 -14.95 -23.08 1.35
CA ALA A 13 -13.94 -22.28 0.65
C ALA A 13 -12.52 -22.82 0.89
N ALA A 14 -12.14 -23.14 2.13
CA ALA A 14 -10.82 -23.68 2.45
C ALA A 14 -10.55 -25.05 1.81
N ILE A 15 -11.58 -25.90 1.70
CA ILE A 15 -11.45 -27.23 1.06
C ILE A 15 -11.30 -27.10 -0.47
N SER A 16 -12.04 -26.16 -1.07
CA SER A 16 -12.19 -26.10 -2.53
C SER A 16 -11.28 -25.11 -3.24
N LEU A 17 -10.48 -24.32 -2.51
CA LEU A 17 -9.70 -23.22 -3.10
C LEU A 17 -8.51 -23.73 -3.91
N PRO A 18 -8.48 -23.56 -5.25
CA PRO A 18 -7.29 -23.87 -6.03
C PRO A 18 -6.24 -22.77 -5.84
N LEU A 19 -5.02 -23.12 -5.47
CA LEU A 19 -3.91 -22.17 -5.34
C LEU A 19 -3.05 -22.20 -6.61
N THR A 20 -2.99 -21.07 -7.32
CA THR A 20 -2.10 -20.87 -8.48
C THR A 20 -0.77 -20.20 -8.10
N ASP A 21 -0.81 -19.34 -7.09
CA ASP A 21 0.32 -18.82 -6.30
C ASP A 21 0.00 -19.13 -4.83
N TYR A 22 1.03 -19.31 -4.02
CA TYR A 22 0.90 -19.64 -2.61
C TYR A 22 2.14 -19.20 -1.83
N THR A 23 1.96 -19.14 -0.52
CA THR A 23 3.04 -18.92 0.45
C THR A 23 2.86 -19.89 1.61
N TYR A 24 3.91 -20.08 2.39
CA TYR A 24 3.86 -20.83 3.63
C TYR A 24 3.83 -19.89 4.82
N GLU A 25 3.08 -20.24 5.87
CA GLU A 25 3.13 -19.56 7.16
C GLU A 25 3.39 -20.58 8.26
N LEU A 26 4.46 -20.40 9.02
CA LEU A 26 4.73 -21.16 10.24
C LEU A 26 4.09 -20.43 11.41
N LEU A 27 3.15 -21.08 12.09
CA LEU A 27 2.58 -20.60 13.33
C LEU A 27 3.14 -21.41 14.51
N ALA A 28 3.77 -20.73 15.46
CA ALA A 28 4.13 -21.31 16.75
C ALA A 28 3.02 -21.02 17.77
N TYR A 29 2.71 -21.98 18.64
CA TYR A 29 1.63 -21.90 19.62
C TYR A 29 2.15 -21.90 21.05
N ARG A 30 1.48 -21.14 21.90
CA ARG A 30 1.76 -21.03 23.33
C ARG A 30 1.03 -22.13 24.09
N ILE A 31 1.52 -22.46 25.27
CA ILE A 31 0.76 -23.26 26.24
C ILE A 31 -0.44 -22.46 26.77
N PRO A 32 -1.57 -23.12 27.15
CA PRO A 32 -2.78 -22.44 27.62
C PRO A 32 -2.59 -21.49 28.79
N GLU A 33 -1.63 -21.76 29.66
CA GLU A 33 -1.28 -20.94 30.83
C GLU A 33 -0.83 -19.52 30.44
N ASN A 34 -0.31 -19.37 29.22
CA ASN A 34 0.17 -18.09 28.70
C ASN A 34 -0.86 -17.35 27.83
N TYR A 35 -2.08 -17.88 27.68
CA TYR A 35 -3.09 -17.19 26.86
C TYR A 35 -3.50 -15.86 27.50
N GLY A 36 -3.55 -14.80 26.68
CA GLY A 36 -3.89 -13.44 27.12
C GLY A 36 -2.78 -12.67 27.84
N THR A 37 -1.63 -13.29 28.15
CA THR A 37 -0.46 -12.60 28.69
C THR A 37 0.40 -12.00 27.57
N GLU A 38 1.32 -11.10 27.92
CA GLU A 38 2.32 -10.59 26.98
C GLU A 38 3.21 -11.72 26.45
N ARG A 39 3.64 -11.61 25.20
CA ARG A 39 4.53 -12.58 24.55
C ARG A 39 5.98 -12.25 24.86
N HIS A 40 6.79 -13.28 25.07
CA HIS A 40 8.19 -13.13 25.43
C HIS A 40 9.08 -13.55 24.25
N ILE A 41 9.14 -12.71 23.21
CA ILE A 41 9.96 -12.93 22.02
C ILE A 41 11.20 -12.03 22.08
N ASP A 42 12.37 -12.57 21.76
CA ASP A 42 13.60 -11.78 21.60
C ASP A 42 13.58 -11.07 20.23
N TYR A 43 13.29 -9.77 20.22
CA TYR A 43 13.17 -9.01 18.98
C TYR A 43 14.50 -8.86 18.22
N ASP A 44 15.65 -8.92 18.88
CA ASP A 44 16.94 -8.87 18.19
C ASP A 44 17.14 -10.14 17.35
N SER A 45 16.69 -11.29 17.87
CA SER A 45 16.69 -12.56 17.11
C SER A 45 15.73 -12.54 15.91
N VAL A 46 14.63 -11.79 15.98
CA VAL A 46 13.70 -11.63 14.85
C VAL A 46 14.33 -10.78 13.75
N ILE A 47 15.06 -9.73 14.13
CA ILE A 47 15.81 -8.88 13.19
C ILE A 47 16.95 -9.67 12.55
N GLU A 48 17.69 -10.48 13.33
CA GLU A 48 18.70 -11.40 12.80
C GLU A 48 18.08 -12.37 11.78
N MET A 49 16.96 -12.99 12.13
CA MET A 49 16.23 -13.91 11.25
C MET A 49 15.79 -13.25 9.94
N ASP A 50 15.22 -12.04 10.01
CA ASP A 50 14.76 -11.32 8.83
C ASP A 50 15.92 -10.98 7.90
N ASN A 51 17.05 -10.51 8.45
CA ASN A 51 18.25 -10.22 7.65
C ASN A 51 18.87 -11.47 7.01
N GLU A 52 18.83 -12.63 7.69
CA GLU A 52 19.42 -13.87 7.17
C GLU A 52 18.54 -14.57 6.13
N THR A 53 17.22 -14.43 6.24
CA THR A 53 16.27 -15.24 5.47
C THR A 53 15.45 -14.45 4.45
N PHE A 54 15.51 -13.12 4.46
CA PHE A 54 14.94 -12.29 3.40
C PHE A 54 15.71 -12.51 2.06
N PRO A 55 15.04 -12.60 0.90
CA PRO A 55 13.60 -12.42 0.66
C PRO A 55 12.77 -13.71 0.70
N ASP A 56 13.37 -14.84 1.09
CA ASP A 56 12.65 -16.11 1.18
C ASP A 56 11.62 -16.09 2.31
N THR A 57 11.94 -15.47 3.46
CA THR A 57 10.93 -14.97 4.40
C THR A 57 10.67 -13.48 4.16
N PHE A 58 9.47 -13.02 4.51
CA PHE A 58 9.04 -11.64 4.26
C PHE A 58 7.89 -11.26 5.19
N GLU A 59 7.54 -9.97 5.24
CA GLU A 59 6.57 -9.41 6.20
C GLU A 59 6.88 -9.70 7.68
N ASN A 60 8.15 -9.82 8.08
CA ASN A 60 8.49 -10.13 9.47
C ASN A 60 8.71 -8.87 10.31
N VAL A 61 9.39 -7.87 9.75
CA VAL A 61 9.81 -6.65 10.45
C VAL A 61 9.51 -5.42 9.60
N ASP A 62 8.94 -4.41 10.24
CA ASP A 62 8.88 -3.05 9.71
C ASP A 62 10.00 -2.21 10.33
N TYR A 63 11.10 -2.05 9.62
CA TYR A 63 12.24 -1.26 10.10
C TYR A 63 11.90 0.23 10.26
N SER A 64 11.00 0.75 9.42
CA SER A 64 10.66 2.18 9.44
C SER A 64 9.86 2.56 10.68
N GLU A 65 8.99 1.64 11.13
CA GLU A 65 8.12 1.83 12.30
C GLU A 65 8.63 1.08 13.55
N LYS A 66 9.77 0.38 13.44
CA LYS A 66 10.32 -0.50 14.49
C LYS A 66 9.27 -1.50 15.00
N TYR A 67 8.54 -2.11 14.07
CA TYR A 67 7.42 -2.99 14.38
C TYR A 67 7.72 -4.44 14.02
N ILE A 68 7.50 -5.35 14.97
CA ILE A 68 7.67 -6.80 14.78
C ILE A 68 6.32 -7.37 14.33
N ALA A 69 6.23 -7.71 13.04
CA ALA A 69 4.98 -8.10 12.39
C ALA A 69 4.63 -9.57 12.57
N ILE A 70 5.60 -10.41 12.96
CA ILE A 70 5.37 -11.83 13.26
C ILE A 70 4.56 -12.02 14.56
N GLU A 71 4.52 -11.02 15.44
CA GLU A 71 3.91 -11.13 16.77
C GLU A 71 2.44 -10.63 16.77
N PRO A 72 1.45 -11.49 17.05
CA PRO A 72 0.06 -11.08 17.16
C PRO A 72 -0.19 -10.15 18.35
N LYS A 73 -0.99 -9.10 18.16
CA LYS A 73 -1.41 -8.16 19.22
C LYS A 73 -2.79 -8.49 19.82
N THR A 74 -3.07 -9.78 19.97
CA THR A 74 -4.35 -10.30 20.47
C THR A 74 -4.13 -11.33 21.59
N PRO A 75 -5.14 -11.62 22.44
CA PRO A 75 -5.04 -12.62 23.50
C PRO A 75 -5.10 -14.08 22.98
N CYS A 76 -4.80 -14.29 21.69
CA CYS A 76 -4.90 -15.57 21.00
C CYS A 76 -3.75 -16.53 21.38
N PRO A 77 -3.86 -17.83 21.04
CA PRO A 77 -2.86 -18.83 21.39
C PRO A 77 -1.59 -18.79 20.52
N VAL A 78 -1.58 -18.03 19.43
CA VAL A 78 -0.43 -17.93 18.52
C VAL A 78 0.68 -17.13 19.19
N LEU A 79 1.88 -17.71 19.28
CA LEU A 79 3.08 -17.02 19.76
C LEU A 79 3.62 -16.08 18.67
N TYR A 80 3.96 -16.62 17.50
CA TYR A 80 4.36 -15.84 16.33
C TYR A 80 3.97 -16.55 15.03
N GLY A 81 3.96 -15.79 13.93
CA GLY A 81 3.75 -16.29 12.57
C GLY A 81 4.82 -15.78 11.60
N ILE A 82 5.57 -16.68 10.96
CA ILE A 82 6.61 -16.33 9.98
C ILE A 82 6.12 -16.74 8.59
N ARG A 83 6.21 -15.84 7.61
CA ARG A 83 5.78 -16.10 6.22
C ARG A 83 6.98 -16.37 5.33
N SER A 84 6.82 -17.27 4.36
CA SER A 84 7.89 -17.62 3.43
C SER A 84 7.40 -18.13 2.07
N ASN A 85 8.29 -18.06 1.09
CA ASN A 85 8.15 -18.69 -0.22
C ASN A 85 8.40 -20.20 -0.17
N ASN A 86 9.15 -20.71 0.83
CA ASN A 86 9.52 -22.12 0.92
C ASN A 86 9.58 -22.62 2.38
N VAL A 87 9.58 -23.94 2.55
CA VAL A 87 9.50 -24.57 3.88
C VAL A 87 10.87 -24.58 4.57
N GLU A 88 11.95 -24.70 3.78
CA GLU A 88 13.33 -24.73 4.25
C GLU A 88 13.69 -23.45 5.01
N SER A 89 13.28 -22.30 4.49
CA SER A 89 13.52 -20.99 5.12
C SER A 89 12.70 -20.81 6.39
N LEU A 90 11.51 -21.40 6.49
CA LEU A 90 10.74 -21.41 7.75
C LEU A 90 11.44 -22.24 8.83
N ASN A 91 12.02 -23.38 8.46
CA ASN A 91 12.79 -24.18 9.40
C ASN A 91 14.01 -23.41 9.90
N ARG A 92 14.76 -22.77 8.99
CA ARG A 92 15.89 -21.91 9.35
C ARG A 92 15.46 -20.75 10.23
N ALA A 93 14.38 -20.05 9.87
CA ALA A 93 13.87 -18.92 10.63
C ALA A 93 13.47 -19.31 12.07
N ARG A 94 12.84 -20.48 12.24
CA ARG A 94 12.48 -21.01 13.55
C ARG A 94 13.69 -21.32 14.43
N GLU A 95 14.81 -21.75 13.85
CA GLU A 95 16.05 -21.99 14.61
C GLU A 95 16.70 -20.70 15.11
N ILE A 96 16.52 -19.59 14.38
CA ILE A 96 17.11 -18.29 14.72
C ILE A 96 16.26 -17.57 15.78
N VAL A 97 14.92 -17.57 15.61
CA VAL A 97 14.01 -16.85 16.52
C VAL A 97 14.06 -17.44 17.93
N LYS A 98 14.42 -16.61 18.90
CA LYS A 98 14.49 -16.97 20.31
C LYS A 98 13.26 -16.49 21.05
N VAL A 99 12.72 -17.35 21.90
CA VAL A 99 11.58 -17.05 22.76
C VAL A 99 11.89 -17.44 24.20
N ASN A 100 11.46 -16.60 25.14
CA ASN A 100 11.65 -16.79 26.58
C ASN A 100 10.36 -17.29 27.26
N GLU A 101 9.60 -18.11 26.53
CA GLU A 101 8.42 -18.82 27.03
C GLU A 101 8.27 -20.18 26.34
N PRO A 102 7.56 -21.16 26.94
CA PRO A 102 7.37 -22.47 26.34
C PRO A 102 6.52 -22.41 25.05
N ILE A 103 6.99 -23.11 24.01
CA ILE A 103 6.22 -23.40 22.81
C ILE A 103 5.52 -24.73 23.02
N GLU A 104 4.19 -24.75 22.86
CA GLU A 104 3.39 -25.99 22.94
C GLU A 104 3.58 -26.84 21.68
N ASP A 105 3.39 -26.21 20.52
CA ASP A 105 3.55 -26.85 19.21
C ASP A 105 3.76 -25.80 18.11
N TYR A 106 4.02 -26.24 16.89
CA TYR A 106 4.02 -25.39 15.71
C TYR A 106 3.45 -26.13 14.49
N CYS A 107 2.91 -25.37 13.54
CA CYS A 107 2.41 -25.93 12.30
C CYS A 107 2.76 -25.03 11.11
N ILE A 108 3.12 -25.63 9.98
CA ILE A 108 3.35 -24.94 8.72
C ILE A 108 2.12 -25.11 7.85
N PHE A 109 1.51 -23.99 7.47
CA PHE A 109 0.34 -23.94 6.61
C PHE A 109 0.76 -23.53 5.20
N LEU A 110 0.17 -24.19 4.21
CA LEU A 110 0.12 -23.67 2.84
C LEU A 110 -1.04 -22.67 2.75
N THR A 111 -0.78 -21.46 2.26
CA THR A 111 -1.72 -20.35 2.33
C THR A 111 -1.84 -19.62 0.99
N ASN A 112 -2.93 -18.87 0.83
CA ASN A 112 -3.08 -17.88 -0.25
C ASN A 112 -2.61 -16.48 0.18
N GLN A 113 -1.92 -16.34 1.31
CA GLN A 113 -1.47 -15.04 1.76
C GLN A 113 -0.46 -14.44 0.78
N HIS A 114 -0.49 -13.12 0.62
CA HIS A 114 0.47 -12.36 -0.16
C HIS A 114 0.47 -12.73 -1.67
N THR A 115 -0.67 -13.12 -2.22
CA THR A 115 -0.81 -13.58 -3.62
C THR A 115 -1.64 -12.65 -4.51
N ASP A 116 -2.28 -11.62 -3.95
CA ASP A 116 -3.33 -10.81 -4.60
C ASP A 116 -4.52 -11.62 -5.12
N MET A 117 -4.78 -12.81 -4.58
CA MET A 117 -5.90 -13.66 -5.03
C MET A 117 -7.29 -12.99 -4.90
N HIS A 118 -7.42 -11.95 -4.06
CA HIS A 118 -8.65 -11.15 -3.92
C HIS A 118 -8.82 -10.06 -4.99
N ILE A 119 -7.75 -9.72 -5.72
CA ILE A 119 -7.74 -8.62 -6.68
C ILE A 119 -8.35 -9.08 -8.00
N GLN A 120 -9.38 -8.37 -8.45
CA GLN A 120 -10.02 -8.55 -9.75
C GLN A 120 -9.61 -7.44 -10.70
N LYS A 121 -9.43 -7.74 -11.98
CA LYS A 121 -9.21 -6.67 -12.96
C LYS A 121 -10.54 -5.97 -13.24
N ALA A 122 -10.52 -4.65 -13.19
CA ALA A 122 -11.59 -3.80 -13.71
C ALA A 122 -11.01 -2.94 -14.83
N ASP A 123 -11.70 -2.86 -15.95
CA ASP A 123 -11.28 -1.97 -17.05
C ASP A 123 -11.77 -0.55 -16.78
N LYS A 124 -12.86 -0.41 -16.03
CA LYS A 124 -13.53 0.87 -15.73
C LYS A 124 -13.97 0.99 -14.28
N ILE A 125 -13.94 2.20 -13.74
CA ILE A 125 -14.43 2.53 -12.40
C ILE A 125 -15.90 2.13 -12.23
N SER A 126 -16.74 2.32 -13.25
CA SER A 126 -18.17 1.97 -13.19
C SER A 126 -18.45 0.46 -13.00
N GLU A 127 -17.48 -0.41 -13.25
CA GLU A 127 -17.60 -1.86 -13.09
C GLU A 127 -17.33 -2.32 -11.66
N MET A 128 -16.66 -1.48 -10.87
CA MET A 128 -16.31 -1.78 -9.50
C MET A 128 -17.53 -1.72 -8.59
N LYS A 129 -17.59 -2.63 -7.62
CA LYS A 129 -18.69 -2.76 -6.66
C LYS A 129 -18.17 -2.68 -5.23
N GLN A 130 -19.01 -2.14 -4.36
CA GLN A 130 -18.78 -2.13 -2.91
C GLN A 130 -18.43 -3.54 -2.40
N PHE A 131 -17.46 -3.62 -1.49
CA PHE A 131 -16.87 -4.85 -0.95
C PHE A 131 -16.06 -5.70 -1.96
N GLY A 132 -15.90 -5.25 -3.20
CA GLY A 132 -14.96 -5.81 -4.16
C GLY A 132 -13.55 -5.29 -3.97
N CYS A 133 -12.55 -6.03 -4.48
CA CYS A 133 -11.16 -5.60 -4.53
C CYS A 133 -10.65 -5.68 -5.97
N TYR A 134 -9.95 -4.63 -6.41
CA TYR A 134 -9.67 -4.41 -7.83
C TYR A 134 -8.25 -3.93 -8.13
N GLU A 135 -7.80 -4.27 -9.33
CA GLU A 135 -6.75 -3.59 -10.08
C GLU A 135 -7.44 -2.69 -11.13
N ILE A 136 -7.15 -1.38 -11.11
CA ILE A 136 -7.70 -0.40 -12.05
C ILE A 136 -6.63 0.61 -12.46
N THR A 137 -6.67 1.08 -13.71
CA THR A 137 -5.83 2.21 -14.16
C THR A 137 -6.69 3.46 -14.27
N ALA A 138 -6.30 4.53 -13.59
CA ALA A 138 -7.07 5.77 -13.53
C ALA A 138 -6.15 7.00 -13.39
N THR A 139 -6.70 8.18 -13.70
CA THR A 139 -5.97 9.44 -13.61
C THR A 139 -6.32 10.17 -12.31
N VAL A 140 -5.32 10.72 -11.62
CA VAL A 140 -5.53 11.54 -10.43
C VAL A 140 -6.27 12.82 -10.81
N LYS A 141 -7.44 13.04 -10.19
CA LYS A 141 -8.31 14.19 -10.44
C LYS A 141 -7.91 15.40 -9.60
N ASP A 142 -7.60 15.18 -8.32
CA ASP A 142 -7.31 16.24 -7.37
C ASP A 142 -6.07 15.94 -6.53
N LYS A 143 -5.52 17.01 -5.94
CA LYS A 143 -4.36 16.88 -5.08
C LYS A 143 -4.76 16.14 -3.79
N PRO A 144 -3.95 15.16 -3.34
CA PRO A 144 -4.16 14.52 -2.06
C PRO A 144 -4.28 15.51 -0.91
N HIS A 145 -5.24 15.26 -0.04
CA HIS A 145 -5.54 16.09 1.11
C HIS A 145 -5.68 15.23 2.38
N VAL A 146 -5.36 15.83 3.52
CA VAL A 146 -5.42 15.17 4.83
C VAL A 146 -6.71 15.56 5.52
N ILE A 147 -7.42 14.58 6.08
CA ILE A 147 -8.60 14.81 6.94
C ILE A 147 -8.26 14.58 8.42
N GLY A 148 -9.21 14.89 9.31
CA GLY A 148 -9.08 14.61 10.75
C GLY A 148 -8.72 13.14 11.01
N GLY A 149 -7.77 12.90 11.91
CA GLY A 149 -7.22 11.56 12.17
C GLY A 149 -6.00 11.19 11.32
N GLY A 150 -5.57 12.05 10.39
CA GLY A 150 -4.35 11.84 9.61
C GLY A 150 -4.51 10.91 8.41
N HIS A 151 -5.75 10.59 8.03
CA HIS A 151 -6.05 9.88 6.79
C HIS A 151 -5.83 10.78 5.58
N MET A 152 -5.37 10.20 4.47
CA MET A 152 -5.12 10.90 3.22
C MET A 152 -6.08 10.41 2.14
N PHE A 153 -6.74 11.34 1.47
CA PHE A 153 -7.70 11.06 0.40
C PHE A 153 -7.34 11.83 -0.86
N PHE A 154 -7.68 11.24 -2.00
CA PHE A 154 -7.62 11.88 -3.31
C PHE A 154 -8.61 11.18 -4.24
N THR A 155 -9.08 11.87 -5.27
CA THR A 155 -9.98 11.27 -6.26
C THR A 155 -9.20 10.84 -7.50
N VAL A 156 -9.57 9.69 -8.06
CA VAL A 156 -9.17 9.30 -9.41
C VAL A 156 -10.38 9.18 -10.31
N PHE A 157 -10.17 9.33 -11.62
CA PHE A 157 -11.21 9.25 -12.63
C PHE A 157 -10.74 8.55 -13.89
N ASP A 158 -11.71 8.04 -14.63
CA ASP A 158 -11.59 7.55 -16.00
C ASP A 158 -12.80 8.06 -16.82
N GLU A 159 -13.01 7.56 -18.03
CA GLU A 159 -14.16 7.96 -18.86
C GLU A 159 -15.52 7.51 -18.32
N SER A 160 -15.56 6.56 -17.38
CA SER A 160 -16.77 5.95 -16.83
C SER A 160 -17.24 6.62 -15.54
N GLY A 161 -16.34 7.26 -14.80
CA GLY A 161 -16.67 7.94 -13.56
C GLY A 161 -15.45 8.28 -12.72
N GLU A 162 -15.70 8.49 -11.43
CA GLU A 162 -14.67 8.81 -10.46
C GLU A 162 -14.90 8.08 -9.14
N ILE A 163 -13.82 7.85 -8.40
CA ILE A 163 -13.85 7.21 -7.10
C ILE A 163 -12.83 7.87 -6.17
N GLU A 164 -13.24 8.06 -4.92
CA GLU A 164 -12.33 8.53 -3.88
C GLU A 164 -11.45 7.38 -3.41
N CYS A 165 -10.14 7.62 -3.37
CA CYS A 165 -9.14 6.70 -2.87
C CYS A 165 -8.62 7.14 -1.50
N GLY A 166 -8.42 6.17 -0.61
CA GLY A 166 -7.99 6.38 0.77
C GLY A 166 -6.68 5.67 1.11
N ALA A 167 -5.77 6.42 1.73
CA ALA A 167 -4.61 5.92 2.47
C ALA A 167 -4.75 6.31 3.95
N TYR A 168 -5.22 5.37 4.77
CA TYR A 168 -5.57 5.63 6.17
C TYR A 168 -4.34 5.82 7.07
N GLU A 169 -4.51 6.43 8.23
CA GLU A 169 -3.46 6.65 9.25
C GLU A 169 -2.55 5.43 9.48
N PRO A 170 -3.08 4.18 9.60
CA PRO A 170 -2.24 3.02 9.85
C PRO A 170 -1.23 2.71 8.74
N THR A 171 -1.38 3.29 7.55
CA THR A 171 -0.43 3.13 6.43
C THR A 171 0.84 3.98 6.57
N LYS A 172 0.98 4.78 7.64
CA LYS A 172 2.22 5.49 8.03
C LYS A 172 2.90 6.21 6.86
N ASN A 173 4.15 5.87 6.55
CA ASN A 173 4.97 6.49 5.51
C ASN A 173 4.37 6.39 4.10
N PHE A 174 3.47 5.43 3.85
CA PHE A 174 2.76 5.35 2.58
C PHE A 174 1.97 6.62 2.27
N ARG A 175 1.40 7.28 3.30
CA ARG A 175 0.74 8.58 3.15
C ARG A 175 1.69 9.65 2.60
N LYS A 176 2.97 9.61 2.97
CA LYS A 176 3.98 10.54 2.41
C LYS A 176 4.18 10.30 0.92
N THR A 177 4.23 9.03 0.50
CA THR A 177 4.30 8.68 -0.93
C THR A 177 3.07 9.15 -1.69
N VAL A 178 1.86 8.89 -1.15
CA VAL A 178 0.60 9.37 -1.72
C VAL A 178 0.57 10.89 -1.81
N SER A 179 1.13 11.61 -0.82
CA SER A 179 1.16 13.09 -0.82
C SER A 179 1.93 13.71 -1.99
N TYR A 180 2.78 12.93 -2.68
CA TYR A 180 3.53 13.38 -3.85
C TYR A 180 2.75 13.27 -5.16
N LEU A 181 1.57 12.65 -5.14
CA LEU A 181 0.66 12.62 -6.28
C LEU A 181 0.16 14.02 -6.62
N ARG A 182 -0.13 14.23 -7.91
CA ARG A 182 -0.69 15.45 -8.45
C ARG A 182 -1.76 15.11 -9.48
N GLU A 183 -2.67 16.05 -9.67
CA GLU A 183 -3.64 16.03 -10.77
C GLU A 183 -2.95 15.73 -12.12
N GLY A 184 -3.51 14.79 -12.86
CA GLY A 184 -2.99 14.31 -14.14
C GLY A 184 -1.99 13.16 -14.07
N ASP A 185 -1.53 12.74 -12.89
CA ASP A 185 -0.74 11.51 -12.77
C ASP A 185 -1.62 10.28 -13.10
N ILE A 186 -1.13 9.37 -13.93
CA ILE A 186 -1.80 8.11 -14.31
C ILE A 186 -1.25 7.00 -13.44
N LEU A 187 -2.14 6.33 -12.71
CA LEU A 187 -1.80 5.29 -11.75
C LEU A 187 -2.52 3.99 -12.09
N LYS A 188 -1.84 2.87 -11.81
CA LYS A 188 -2.49 1.58 -11.65
C LYS A 188 -2.61 1.29 -10.16
N LEU A 189 -3.84 1.21 -9.67
CA LEU A 189 -4.18 1.08 -8.25
C LEU A 189 -4.61 -0.33 -7.91
N TYR A 190 -4.26 -0.79 -6.71
CA TYR A 190 -4.66 -2.08 -6.15
C TYR A 190 -5.29 -1.84 -4.77
N GLY A 191 -6.48 -2.36 -4.53
CA GLY A 191 -7.18 -2.10 -3.28
C GLY A 191 -8.59 -2.62 -3.20
N GLY A 192 -9.28 -2.31 -2.11
CA GLY A 192 -10.65 -2.76 -1.84
C GLY A 192 -11.62 -1.62 -1.58
N ILE A 193 -12.86 -1.76 -2.03
CA ILE A 193 -13.91 -0.77 -1.78
C ILE A 193 -14.61 -1.08 -0.45
N GLY A 194 -14.46 -0.17 0.51
CA GLY A 194 -15.05 -0.29 1.85
C GLY A 194 -16.54 0.05 1.89
N GLU A 195 -17.11 0.01 3.10
CA GLU A 195 -18.51 0.38 3.37
C GLU A 195 -18.83 1.84 2.97
N GLN A 196 -17.84 2.73 3.05
CA GLN A 196 -18.00 4.14 2.69
C GLN A 196 -17.85 4.41 1.18
N ASN A 197 -17.76 3.37 0.34
CA ASN A 197 -17.45 3.45 -1.10
C ASN A 197 -16.12 4.11 -1.45
N THR A 198 -15.21 4.23 -0.48
CA THR A 198 -13.81 4.62 -0.70
C THR A 198 -12.99 3.42 -1.18
N PHE A 199 -12.13 3.64 -2.16
CA PHE A 199 -11.12 2.68 -2.61
C PHE A 199 -9.89 2.71 -1.69
N ASN A 200 -9.75 1.69 -0.84
CA ASN A 200 -8.67 1.58 0.14
C ASN A 200 -7.42 1.01 -0.54
N ILE A 201 -6.42 1.84 -0.76
CA ILE A 201 -5.22 1.46 -1.52
C ILE A 201 -4.32 0.55 -0.69
N GLU A 202 -3.92 -0.58 -1.28
CA GLU A 202 -2.93 -1.52 -0.74
C GLU A 202 -1.54 -1.28 -1.35
N LYS A 203 -1.51 -1.00 -2.66
CA LYS A 203 -0.33 -0.60 -3.43
C LYS A 203 -0.75 0.10 -4.73
N PHE A 204 0.19 0.77 -5.37
CA PHE A 204 -0.02 1.35 -6.70
C PHE A 204 1.26 1.36 -7.52
N GLN A 205 1.11 1.34 -8.85
CA GLN A 205 2.17 1.64 -9.80
C GLN A 205 1.92 3.00 -10.42
N VAL A 206 2.96 3.82 -10.51
CA VAL A 206 2.91 5.03 -11.32
C VAL A 206 3.10 4.62 -12.78
N ILE A 207 2.08 4.82 -13.62
CA ILE A 207 2.20 4.56 -15.07
C ILE A 207 2.86 5.76 -15.74
N GLU A 208 2.34 6.95 -15.46
CA GLU A 208 2.86 8.20 -16.03
C GLU A 208 2.65 9.37 -15.07
N LEU A 209 3.70 10.14 -14.80
CA LEU A 209 3.64 11.35 -14.00
C LEU A 209 3.34 12.57 -14.86
N ASN A 210 2.49 13.45 -14.35
CA ASN A 210 2.37 14.81 -14.85
C ASN A 210 3.59 15.63 -14.40
N ASP A 211 4.66 15.59 -15.20
CA ASP A 211 5.94 16.25 -14.92
C ASP A 211 6.07 17.63 -15.57
N VAL A 212 4.96 18.19 -16.09
CA VAL A 212 4.94 19.50 -16.76
C VAL A 212 4.16 20.51 -15.93
N GLU A 213 4.79 21.64 -15.65
CA GLU A 213 4.13 22.78 -15.02
C GLU A 213 4.12 23.99 -15.95
N TYR A 214 2.94 24.55 -16.16
CA TYR A 214 2.75 25.74 -16.99
C TYR A 214 3.03 27.00 -16.18
N LYS A 215 4.13 27.68 -16.49
CA LYS A 215 4.56 28.91 -15.82
C LYS A 215 4.46 30.11 -16.74
N ASN A 216 4.27 31.29 -16.15
CA ASN A 216 4.35 32.53 -16.91
C ASN A 216 5.79 32.72 -17.44
N PRO A 217 5.96 33.34 -18.62
CA PRO A 217 7.28 33.58 -19.20
C PRO A 217 8.17 34.45 -18.29
N ILE A 218 9.48 34.30 -18.46
CA ILE A 218 10.49 35.12 -17.82
C ILE A 218 10.74 36.34 -18.72
N CYS A 219 10.69 37.54 -18.14
CA CYS A 219 11.09 38.76 -18.85
C CYS A 219 12.61 38.80 -18.98
N GLU A 220 13.15 39.45 -20.01
CA GLU A 220 14.60 39.67 -20.20
C GLU A 220 15.34 40.18 -18.95
N CYS A 221 14.64 40.87 -18.03
CA CYS A 221 15.21 41.30 -16.75
C CYS A 221 15.34 40.19 -15.68
N GLY A 222 15.07 38.94 -16.03
CA GLY A 222 15.09 37.77 -15.15
C GLY A 222 13.86 37.58 -14.27
N LYS A 223 12.94 38.56 -14.19
CA LYS A 223 11.71 38.43 -13.39
C LYS A 223 10.60 37.70 -14.14
N ARG A 224 9.88 36.82 -13.44
CA ARG A 224 8.65 36.17 -13.91
C ARG A 224 7.59 37.23 -14.21
N MET A 225 6.98 37.16 -15.38
CA MET A 225 5.90 38.07 -15.77
C MET A 225 4.58 37.69 -15.08
N THR A 226 3.69 38.67 -14.90
CA THR A 226 2.34 38.48 -14.35
C THR A 226 1.30 38.54 -15.48
N SER A 227 0.15 37.89 -15.31
CA SER A 227 -0.95 38.00 -16.29
C SER A 227 -1.39 39.46 -16.47
N ALA A 228 -1.64 39.88 -17.71
CA ALA A 228 -2.18 41.20 -18.05
C ALA A 228 -3.72 41.20 -18.20
N GLY A 229 -4.39 40.08 -17.88
CA GLY A 229 -5.83 39.85 -18.04
C GLY A 229 -6.13 38.72 -19.01
N LYS A 230 -7.39 38.25 -19.04
CA LYS A 230 -7.85 37.18 -19.96
C LYS A 230 -7.51 37.58 -21.40
N ASN A 231 -6.73 36.73 -22.09
CA ASN A 231 -6.28 36.93 -23.48
C ASN A 231 -5.46 38.22 -23.75
N LYS A 232 -4.90 38.86 -22.72
CA LYS A 232 -4.07 40.07 -22.86
C LYS A 232 -2.56 39.81 -22.73
N GLY A 233 -2.18 38.53 -22.64
CA GLY A 233 -0.80 38.10 -22.48
C GLY A 233 -0.22 38.39 -21.08
N PHE A 234 1.09 38.68 -21.02
CA PHE A 234 1.83 38.87 -19.77
C PHE A 234 2.49 40.25 -19.70
N LYS A 235 2.59 40.82 -18.49
CA LYS A 235 3.27 42.09 -18.20
C LYS A 235 4.35 41.88 -17.15
N CYS A 236 5.53 42.46 -17.36
CA CYS A 236 6.56 42.54 -16.33
C CYS A 236 6.28 43.73 -15.41
N LYS A 237 6.16 43.50 -14.09
CA LYS A 237 5.99 44.57 -13.10
C LYS A 237 7.22 45.48 -12.96
N LYS A 238 8.42 44.98 -13.26
CA LYS A 238 9.69 45.73 -13.15
C LYS A 238 9.96 46.59 -14.39
N CYS A 239 9.88 46.00 -15.58
CA CYS A 239 10.26 46.68 -16.83
C CYS A 239 9.08 47.30 -17.59
N GLY A 240 7.84 47.01 -17.20
CA GLY A 240 6.64 47.42 -17.93
C GLY A 240 6.39 46.68 -19.25
N LYS A 241 7.40 45.98 -19.80
CA LYS A 241 7.33 45.17 -21.03
C LYS A 241 6.14 44.19 -21.00
N ARG A 242 5.52 44.00 -22.17
CA ARG A 242 4.39 43.10 -22.38
C ARG A 242 4.70 42.06 -23.45
N ILE A 243 4.25 40.85 -23.22
CA ILE A 243 4.20 39.77 -24.22
C ILE A 243 2.73 39.58 -24.57
N SER A 244 2.38 39.65 -25.85
CA SER A 244 1.00 39.48 -26.34
C SER A 244 0.52 38.04 -26.27
N SER A 245 1.43 37.07 -26.40
CA SER A 245 1.11 35.65 -26.23
C SER A 245 0.59 35.37 -24.82
N SER A 246 -0.53 34.67 -24.73
CA SER A 246 -1.11 34.13 -23.49
C SER A 246 -0.60 32.73 -23.15
N GLN A 247 0.26 32.15 -23.98
CA GLN A 247 0.81 30.82 -23.75
C GLN A 247 1.79 30.84 -22.58
N LYS A 248 1.49 30.01 -21.59
CA LYS A 248 2.44 29.69 -20.51
C LYS A 248 3.56 28.82 -21.07
N VAL A 249 4.75 28.95 -20.49
CA VAL A 249 5.92 28.15 -20.83
C VAL A 249 5.84 26.83 -20.07
N ASN A 250 6.01 25.72 -20.79
CA ASN A 250 6.11 24.39 -20.22
C ASN A 250 7.46 24.26 -19.52
N THR A 251 7.45 23.95 -18.23
CA THR A 251 8.66 23.68 -17.47
C THR A 251 8.58 22.27 -16.90
N LYS A 252 9.52 21.41 -17.27
CA LYS A 252 9.65 20.09 -16.65
C LYS A 252 10.03 20.26 -15.18
N ILE A 253 9.35 19.54 -14.30
CA ILE A 253 9.57 19.57 -12.85
C ILE A 253 10.15 18.23 -12.38
N ASN A 254 11.04 18.29 -11.40
CA ASN A 254 11.49 17.09 -10.72
C ASN A 254 10.38 16.59 -9.79
N ARG A 255 10.03 15.32 -9.92
CA ARG A 255 9.03 14.63 -9.08
C ARG A 255 9.77 13.68 -8.13
N SER A 256 9.17 13.44 -6.95
CA SER A 256 9.68 12.46 -5.97
C SER A 256 9.30 11.02 -6.31
N LEU A 257 8.25 10.84 -7.12
CA LEU A 257 7.82 9.56 -7.65
C LEU A 257 8.53 9.28 -8.98
N ILE A 258 8.57 8.01 -9.40
CA ILE A 258 9.23 7.55 -10.62
C ILE A 258 8.21 6.81 -11.50
N ASN A 259 8.22 7.09 -12.81
CA ASN A 259 7.42 6.34 -13.78
C ASN A 259 7.74 4.84 -13.75
N CYS A 260 6.73 4.03 -13.98
CA CYS A 260 6.75 2.57 -13.96
C CYS A 260 7.09 1.94 -12.59
N GLN A 261 7.31 2.72 -11.53
CA GLN A 261 7.65 2.21 -10.20
C GLN A 261 6.40 1.87 -9.38
N PHE A 262 6.50 0.77 -8.64
CA PHE A 262 5.51 0.39 -7.63
C PHE A 262 5.81 0.99 -6.25
N TYR A 263 4.74 1.27 -5.52
CA TYR A 263 4.74 1.73 -4.15
C TYR A 263 3.69 0.95 -3.36
N GLU A 264 4.03 0.45 -2.18
CA GLU A 264 3.13 -0.34 -1.33
C GLU A 264 3.02 0.22 0.08
N THR A 265 1.93 -0.15 0.76
CA THR A 265 1.77 0.08 2.20
C THR A 265 2.91 -0.59 2.99
N PRO A 266 3.33 -0.08 4.15
CA PRO A 266 4.41 -0.68 4.94
C PRO A 266 4.01 -2.05 5.52
N VAL A 267 4.99 -2.83 5.99
CA VAL A 267 4.77 -4.18 6.55
C VAL A 267 3.74 -4.15 7.68
N SER A 268 3.80 -3.14 8.56
CA SER A 268 2.86 -2.98 9.67
C SER A 268 1.39 -2.80 9.24
N ALA A 269 1.16 -2.40 7.99
CA ALA A 269 -0.16 -2.12 7.43
C ALA A 269 -0.59 -3.13 6.36
N ARG A 270 0.24 -4.14 6.08
CA ARG A 270 -0.02 -5.10 5.01
C ARG A 270 -1.22 -5.96 5.35
N ARG A 271 -2.15 -6.11 4.40
CA ARG A 271 -3.26 -7.05 4.54
C ARG A 271 -2.79 -8.43 4.13
N HIS A 272 -3.36 -9.46 4.74
CA HIS A 272 -2.95 -10.85 4.53
C HIS A 272 -2.85 -11.29 3.06
N LEU A 273 -3.72 -10.79 2.18
CA LEU A 273 -3.74 -11.21 0.77
C LEU A 273 -2.91 -10.31 -0.15
N SER A 274 -2.55 -9.10 0.30
CA SER A 274 -1.80 -8.13 -0.52
C SER A 274 -0.42 -8.65 -0.85
N LYS A 275 -0.13 -8.86 -2.14
CA LYS A 275 1.17 -9.36 -2.60
C LYS A 275 2.22 -8.27 -2.46
N PRO A 276 3.28 -8.49 -1.68
CA PRO A 276 4.32 -7.51 -1.43
C PRO A 276 5.25 -7.39 -2.65
N LEU A 277 5.88 -6.23 -2.80
CA LEU A 277 6.77 -5.95 -3.93
C LEU A 277 7.99 -6.88 -4.01
N CYS A 278 8.45 -7.43 -2.88
CA CYS A 278 9.54 -8.41 -2.87
C CYS A 278 9.17 -9.75 -3.56
N ARG A 279 7.88 -9.99 -3.85
CA ARG A 279 7.37 -11.17 -4.53
C ARG A 279 6.82 -10.89 -5.94
N MET A 280 6.96 -9.65 -6.44
CA MET A 280 6.43 -9.24 -7.75
C MET A 280 7.46 -9.34 -8.87
#